data_AF-A0A523P9P9-F1
#
_entry.id   AF-A0A523P9P9-F1
#
_cell.length_a   1.000
_cell.length_b   1.000
_cell.length_c   1.000
_cell.angle_alpha   90.00
_cell.angle_beta   90.00
_cell.angle_gamma   90.00
#
_symmetry.space_group_name_H-M   'P 1'
#
loop_
_entity.id
_entity.type
_entity.pdbx_description
1 polymer ?
#
loop_
_entity_poly.entity_id
_entity_poly.type
_entity_poly.pdbx_seq_one_letter_code
_entity_poly.pdbx_strand_id
1 'polypeptide(L)'
;MGGLLLLEATKPSVDPVLHGLFDPVVGATSAFKHLPYKDLLDVLRSPADTAQDLLVGGSADLDSELLVLVCGNLRTIMAPFSMFEATKHARPCFRKLAFDDHGQTVRLGSYEATTDSILYELDSDYRRRLNARRRESERGFGPALRRLRKQRGLSRSDFPGLNEKTLARIERGEIEGPHARTIEALEQKLGMTRDEIASF
;
A
#
# COMPACT_ATOMS: atom_id res chain seq x y z
N MET A 1 -5.22 32.25 -3.40
CA MET A 1 -3.78 32.56 -3.21
C MET A 1 -3.59 33.59 -2.10
N GLY A 2 -3.74 33.18 -0.84
CA GLY A 2 -3.37 34.01 0.31
C GLY A 2 -2.45 33.19 1.20
N GLY A 3 -1.13 33.26 0.98
CA GLY A 3 -0.18 32.54 1.83
C GLY A 3 1.13 32.10 1.17
N LEU A 4 1.25 32.13 -0.17
CA LEU A 4 2.53 31.87 -0.84
C LEU A 4 3.42 33.11 -0.76
N LEU A 5 4.52 33.01 -0.02
CA LEU A 5 5.57 34.02 0.01
C LEU A 5 6.56 33.72 -1.13
N LEU A 6 6.50 34.51 -2.19
CA LEU A 6 7.52 34.49 -3.24
C LEU A 6 8.70 35.35 -2.77
N LEU A 7 9.87 34.73 -2.62
CA LEU A 7 11.11 35.43 -2.25
C LEU A 7 11.60 36.37 -3.36
N GLU A 8 11.29 36.04 -4.61
CA GLU A 8 11.58 36.84 -5.80
C GLU A 8 10.38 36.80 -6.76
N ALA A 9 10.21 37.86 -7.55
CA ALA A 9 9.17 37.90 -8.58
C ALA A 9 9.44 36.83 -9.65
N THR A 10 8.46 35.95 -9.87
CA THR A 10 8.56 34.89 -10.88
C THR A 10 8.35 35.47 -12.27
N LYS A 11 9.07 34.92 -13.26
CA LYS A 11 8.77 35.23 -14.68
C LYS A 11 7.38 34.66 -15.01
N PRO A 12 6.54 35.37 -15.79
CA PRO A 12 5.21 34.87 -16.17
C PRO A 12 5.23 33.49 -16.85
N SER A 13 6.32 33.14 -17.53
CA SER A 13 6.50 31.83 -18.17
C SER A 13 6.77 30.68 -17.19
N VAL A 14 7.21 30.99 -15.97
CA VAL A 14 7.59 30.00 -14.94
C VAL A 14 6.46 29.82 -13.93
N ASP A 15 5.58 30.81 -13.79
CA ASP A 15 4.47 30.80 -12.83
C ASP A 15 3.56 29.56 -12.96
N PRO A 16 3.10 29.15 -14.16
CA PRO A 16 2.25 27.96 -14.30
C PRO A 16 2.96 26.66 -13.87
N VAL A 17 4.28 26.60 -14.08
CA VAL A 17 5.09 25.43 -13.68
C VAL A 17 5.20 25.37 -12.16
N LEU A 18 5.41 26.50 -11.50
CA LEU A 18 5.46 26.57 -10.04
C LEU A 18 4.10 26.21 -9.43
N HIS A 19 2.99 26.70 -9.97
CA HIS A 19 1.64 26.29 -9.53
C HIS A 19 1.46 24.78 -9.66
N GLY A 20 1.84 24.18 -10.80
CA GLY A 20 1.75 22.73 -10.99
C GLY A 20 2.56 21.91 -9.96
N LEU A 21 3.69 22.45 -9.48
CA LEU A 21 4.55 21.78 -8.51
C LEU A 21 4.12 21.99 -7.06
N PHE A 22 3.65 23.20 -6.73
CA PHE A 22 3.42 23.60 -5.34
C PHE A 22 1.96 23.58 -4.93
N ASP A 23 0.99 23.73 -5.83
CA ASP A 23 -0.43 23.63 -5.49
C ASP A 23 -0.80 22.33 -4.77
N PRO A 24 -0.27 21.14 -5.18
CA PRO A 24 -0.56 19.88 -4.52
C PRO A 24 -0.01 19.77 -3.09
N VAL A 25 0.96 20.61 -2.70
CA VAL A 25 1.67 20.54 -1.41
C VAL A 25 1.34 21.72 -0.51
N VAL A 26 1.04 22.88 -1.09
CA VAL A 26 0.73 24.10 -0.35
C VAL A 26 -0.77 24.16 -0.05
N GLY A 27 -1.60 23.48 -0.84
CA GLY A 27 -3.05 23.47 -0.65
C GLY A 27 -3.62 24.85 -0.98
N ALA A 28 -3.61 25.20 -2.27
CA ALA A 28 -4.06 26.52 -2.76
C ALA A 28 -5.53 26.85 -2.41
N THR A 29 -6.30 25.87 -1.94
CA THR A 29 -7.68 26.01 -1.48
C THR A 29 -7.82 25.61 -0.02
N SER A 30 -8.71 26.28 0.71
CA SER A 30 -9.03 25.94 2.12
C SER A 30 -9.63 24.54 2.31
N ALA A 31 -10.12 23.95 1.22
CA ALA A 31 -10.64 22.58 1.17
C ALA A 31 -9.53 21.53 1.17
N PHE A 32 -8.29 21.90 0.81
CA PHE A 32 -7.17 20.98 0.79
C PHE A 32 -6.73 20.63 2.22
N LYS A 33 -6.50 19.34 2.46
CA LYS A 33 -6.04 18.77 3.72
C LYS A 33 -4.72 18.08 3.47
N HIS A 34 -3.73 18.44 4.28
CA HIS A 34 -2.40 17.84 4.25
C HIS A 34 -2.26 16.81 5.36
N LEU A 35 -1.30 15.90 5.19
CA LEU A 35 -0.70 15.22 6.33
C LEU A 35 -0.20 16.23 7.37
N PRO A 36 -0.15 15.83 8.66
CA PRO A 36 0.61 16.58 9.65
C PRO A 36 2.02 16.88 9.15
N TYR A 37 2.51 18.09 9.42
CA TYR A 37 3.74 18.59 8.79
C TYR A 37 4.97 17.68 8.99
N LYS A 38 5.08 17.04 10.16
CA LYS A 38 6.15 16.09 10.45
C LYS A 38 6.11 14.91 9.47
N ASP A 39 4.97 14.26 9.38
CA ASP A 39 4.75 13.08 8.55
C ASP A 39 4.85 13.44 7.05
N LEU A 40 4.36 14.62 6.66
CA LEU A 40 4.50 15.15 5.31
C LEU A 40 5.97 15.21 4.88
N LEU A 41 6.85 15.74 5.72
CA LEU A 41 8.28 15.81 5.42
C LEU A 41 8.91 14.43 5.28
N ASP A 42 8.51 13.48 6.12
CA ASP A 42 9.02 12.11 6.07
C ASP A 42 8.61 11.41 4.77
N VAL A 43 7.36 11.58 4.33
CA VAL A 43 6.88 11.05 3.04
C VAL A 43 7.61 11.71 1.86
N LEU A 44 7.76 13.03 1.84
CA LEU A 44 8.44 13.75 0.74
C LEU A 44 9.94 13.43 0.65
N ARG A 45 10.58 13.06 1.74
CA ARG A 45 12.00 12.65 1.79
C ARG A 45 12.21 11.17 1.50
N SER A 46 11.14 10.39 1.47
CA SER A 46 11.23 8.96 1.18
C SER A 46 11.68 8.73 -0.26
N PRO A 47 12.33 7.58 -0.55
CA PRO A 47 12.63 7.18 -1.92
C PRO A 47 11.39 7.27 -2.82
N ALA A 48 11.58 7.70 -4.08
CA ALA A 48 10.47 7.98 -4.99
C ALA A 48 9.53 6.78 -5.22
N ASP A 49 10.08 5.57 -5.16
CA ASP A 49 9.35 4.32 -5.31
C ASP A 49 8.42 4.01 -4.11
N THR A 50 8.79 4.50 -2.93
CA THR A 50 8.00 4.43 -1.69
C THR A 50 7.02 5.60 -1.61
N ALA A 51 7.48 6.82 -1.91
CA ALA A 51 6.68 8.04 -1.82
C ALA A 51 5.46 8.02 -2.77
N GLN A 52 5.58 7.41 -3.95
CA GLN A 52 4.46 7.24 -4.90
C GLN A 52 3.31 6.37 -4.36
N ASP A 53 3.56 5.57 -3.32
CA ASP A 53 2.59 4.66 -2.71
C ASP A 53 2.03 5.22 -1.38
N LEU A 54 2.37 6.47 -1.04
CA LEU A 54 1.91 7.19 0.17
C LEU A 54 1.17 8.47 -0.23
N LEU A 55 0.18 8.89 0.55
CA LEU A 55 -0.56 10.14 0.31
C LEU A 55 -0.01 11.28 1.16
N VAL A 56 0.19 12.45 0.56
CA VAL A 56 0.62 13.67 1.25
C VAL A 56 -0.54 14.62 1.57
N GLY A 57 -1.65 14.46 0.86
CA GLY A 57 -2.84 15.25 1.10
C GLY A 57 -3.90 15.07 0.01
N GLY A 58 -4.89 15.96 0.02
CA GLY A 58 -5.96 15.96 -0.96
C GLY A 58 -7.11 16.89 -0.59
N SER A 59 -8.14 16.92 -1.43
CA SER A 59 -9.37 17.66 -1.20
C SER A 59 -10.60 16.81 -1.53
N ALA A 60 -11.73 17.16 -0.92
CA ALA A 60 -13.03 16.63 -1.28
C ALA A 60 -13.80 17.69 -2.06
N ASP A 61 -14.12 17.39 -3.31
CA ASP A 61 -15.05 18.17 -4.11
C ASP A 61 -16.45 17.56 -3.97
N LEU A 62 -17.32 18.28 -3.28
CA LEU A 62 -18.67 17.83 -2.98
C LEU A 62 -19.62 18.03 -4.15
N ASP A 63 -19.28 18.93 -5.10
CA ASP A 63 -20.13 19.23 -6.24
C ASP A 63 -19.95 18.16 -7.34
N SER A 64 -18.71 17.69 -7.53
CA SER A 64 -18.39 16.61 -8.46
C SER A 64 -18.35 15.21 -7.81
N GLU A 65 -18.55 15.12 -6.49
CA GLU A 65 -18.49 13.89 -5.70
C GLU A 65 -17.17 13.11 -5.87
N LEU A 66 -16.05 13.84 -5.86
CA LEU A 66 -14.70 13.32 -6.07
C LEU A 66 -13.77 13.68 -4.90
N LEU A 67 -12.97 12.71 -4.49
CA LEU A 67 -11.75 12.96 -3.72
C LEU A 67 -10.59 13.13 -4.70
N VAL A 68 -9.88 14.25 -4.58
CA VAL A 68 -8.62 14.50 -5.27
C VAL A 68 -7.51 14.20 -4.26
N LEU A 69 -6.76 13.14 -4.48
CA LEU A 69 -5.71 12.65 -3.59
C LEU A 69 -4.35 12.89 -4.22
N VAL A 70 -3.37 13.33 -3.43
CA VAL A 70 -2.01 13.64 -3.90
C VAL A 70 -1.05 12.65 -3.25
N CYS A 71 -0.30 11.92 -4.08
CA CYS A 71 0.74 11.00 -3.64
C CYS A 71 2.04 11.76 -3.28
N GLY A 72 2.96 11.12 -2.55
CA GLY A 72 4.25 11.70 -2.17
C GLY A 72 5.17 12.05 -3.33
N ASN A 73 4.95 11.45 -4.51
CA ASN A 73 5.61 11.86 -5.75
C ASN A 73 4.85 12.98 -6.51
N LEU A 74 3.90 13.64 -5.84
CA LEU A 74 3.05 14.73 -6.34
C LEU A 74 2.07 14.34 -7.47
N ARG A 75 1.96 13.04 -7.78
CA ARG A 75 0.93 12.56 -8.69
C ARG A 75 -0.44 12.66 -8.03
N THR A 76 -1.41 13.14 -8.79
CA THR A 76 -2.81 13.22 -8.36
C THR A 76 -3.60 12.00 -8.81
N ILE A 77 -4.46 11.49 -7.94
CA ILE A 77 -5.41 10.40 -8.19
C ILE A 77 -6.80 10.89 -7.82
N MET A 78 -7.79 10.56 -8.64
CA MET A 78 -9.19 10.94 -8.41
C MET A 78 -9.99 9.71 -8.01
N ALA A 79 -10.65 9.76 -6.85
CA ALA A 79 -11.46 8.69 -6.31
C ALA A 79 -12.93 9.13 -6.19
N PRO A 80 -13.89 8.47 -6.87
CA PRO A 80 -15.30 8.81 -6.71
C PRO A 80 -15.80 8.47 -5.32
N PHE A 81 -16.73 9.26 -4.78
CA PHE A 81 -17.32 9.02 -3.45
C PHE A 81 -17.97 7.63 -3.36
N SER A 82 -18.52 7.13 -4.47
CA SER A 82 -19.14 5.80 -4.57
C SER A 82 -18.18 4.66 -4.27
N MET A 83 -16.87 4.87 -4.33
CA MET A 83 -15.86 3.87 -3.94
C MET A 83 -15.84 3.61 -2.43
N PHE A 84 -16.32 4.57 -1.62
CA PHE A 84 -16.30 4.49 -0.18
C PHE A 84 -17.68 4.05 0.34
N GLU A 85 -17.86 2.74 0.47
CA GLU A 85 -19.13 2.18 0.93
C GLU A 85 -19.29 2.27 2.44
N ALA A 86 -20.51 2.57 2.91
CA ALA A 86 -20.81 2.55 4.33
C ALA A 86 -20.64 1.14 4.92
N THR A 87 -20.00 1.05 6.08
CA THR A 87 -19.91 -0.20 6.85
C THR A 87 -20.93 -0.22 7.98
N LYS A 88 -21.02 -1.37 8.69
CA LYS A 88 -21.86 -1.49 9.90
C LYS A 88 -21.45 -0.51 11.01
N HIS A 89 -20.21 -0.05 11.02
CA HIS A 89 -19.62 0.74 12.11
C HIS A 89 -19.34 2.19 11.72
N ALA A 90 -19.23 2.51 10.43
CA ALA A 90 -18.87 3.85 9.98
C ALA A 90 -19.49 4.19 8.61
N ARG A 91 -19.81 5.48 8.43
CA ARG A 91 -20.21 6.06 7.14
C ARG A 91 -19.20 7.13 6.75
N PRO A 92 -18.78 7.20 5.48
CA PRO A 92 -17.83 8.23 5.04
C PRO A 92 -18.46 9.62 5.15
N CYS A 93 -17.70 10.54 5.74
CA CYS A 93 -18.03 11.95 5.80
C CYS A 93 -16.92 12.73 5.08
N PHE A 94 -17.10 13.00 3.79
CA PHE A 94 -16.09 13.63 2.93
C PHE A 94 -15.72 15.06 3.36
N ARG A 95 -16.62 15.77 4.04
CA ARG A 95 -16.33 17.07 4.66
C ARG A 95 -15.28 17.00 5.77
N LYS A 96 -15.05 15.81 6.34
CA LYS A 96 -14.10 15.54 7.41
C LYS A 96 -12.89 14.74 6.89
N LEU A 97 -12.44 15.05 5.68
CA LEU A 97 -11.23 14.49 5.11
C LEU A 97 -10.02 14.81 6.01
N ALA A 98 -9.22 13.80 6.30
CA ALA A 98 -7.93 13.92 6.94
C ALA A 98 -7.01 12.76 6.51
N PHE A 99 -5.71 12.94 6.74
CA PHE A 99 -4.67 11.97 6.43
C PHE A 99 -3.88 11.66 7.70
N ASP A 100 -3.51 10.41 7.88
CA ASP A 100 -2.80 9.92 9.07
C ASP A 100 -1.83 8.79 8.69
N ASP A 101 -1.12 8.25 9.68
CA ASP A 101 -0.22 7.11 9.54
C ASP A 101 0.81 7.28 8.42
N HIS A 102 1.45 8.46 8.36
CA HIS A 102 2.45 8.78 7.32
C HIS A 102 1.92 8.57 5.89
N GLY A 103 0.64 8.90 5.68
CA GLY A 103 0.01 8.83 4.36
C GLY A 103 -0.51 7.47 3.98
N GLN A 104 -0.58 6.53 4.94
CA GLN A 104 -1.16 5.20 4.73
C GLN A 104 -2.66 5.15 5.00
N THR A 105 -3.21 6.14 5.69
CA THR A 105 -4.62 6.16 6.09
C THR A 105 -5.31 7.44 5.63
N VAL A 106 -6.46 7.27 4.97
CA VAL A 106 -7.41 8.34 4.64
C VAL A 106 -8.60 8.23 5.58
N ARG A 107 -8.86 9.31 6.32
CA ARG A 107 -9.98 9.42 7.25
C ARG A 107 -11.08 10.29 6.66
N LEU A 108 -12.30 9.79 6.66
CA LEU A 108 -13.52 10.49 6.22
C LEU A 108 -14.47 10.58 7.42
N GLY A 109 -14.08 11.35 8.44
CA GLY A 109 -14.73 11.33 9.75
C GLY A 109 -14.37 10.08 10.57
N SER A 110 -15.36 9.25 10.90
CA SER A 110 -15.15 7.98 11.61
C SER A 110 -14.89 6.79 10.68
N TYR A 111 -14.97 7.02 9.38
CA TYR A 111 -14.65 6.04 8.35
C TYR A 111 -13.17 6.13 7.99
N GLU A 112 -12.51 4.99 7.86
CA GLU A 112 -11.09 4.89 7.50
C GLU A 112 -10.93 3.98 6.28
N ALA A 113 -10.10 4.42 5.33
CA ALA A 113 -9.65 3.63 4.20
C ALA A 113 -8.13 3.66 4.13
N THR A 114 -7.53 2.53 3.77
CA THR A 114 -6.08 2.46 3.57
C THR A 114 -5.72 2.97 2.19
N THR A 115 -4.59 3.67 2.11
CA THR A 115 -3.99 4.11 0.84
C THR A 115 -3.77 2.91 -0.08
N ASP A 116 -3.31 1.76 0.45
CA ASP A 116 -3.14 0.53 -0.34
C ASP A 116 -4.45 0.11 -1.03
N SER A 117 -5.59 0.11 -0.34
CA SER A 117 -6.88 -0.26 -0.93
C SER A 117 -7.33 0.75 -1.98
N ILE A 118 -7.11 2.04 -1.73
CA ILE A 118 -7.46 3.10 -2.68
C ILE A 118 -6.64 2.98 -3.97
N LEU A 119 -5.31 2.86 -3.84
CA LEU A 119 -4.39 2.73 -4.96
C LEU A 119 -4.60 1.42 -5.71
N TYR A 120 -4.93 0.33 -5.02
CA TYR A 120 -5.22 -0.94 -5.67
C TYR A 120 -6.40 -0.84 -6.65
N GLU A 121 -7.48 -0.17 -6.26
CA GLU A 121 -8.64 -0.02 -7.13
C GLU A 121 -8.35 0.92 -8.31
N LEU A 122 -7.70 2.06 -8.04
CA LEU A 122 -7.63 3.18 -8.98
C LEU A 122 -6.35 3.20 -9.85
N ASP A 123 -5.26 2.58 -9.40
CA ASP A 123 -3.96 2.64 -10.07
C ASP A 123 -3.51 1.25 -10.56
N SER A 124 -3.54 1.06 -11.88
CA SER A 124 -3.06 -0.16 -12.52
C SER A 124 -1.56 -0.39 -12.32
N ASP A 125 -0.75 0.67 -12.27
CA ASP A 125 0.68 0.54 -12.08
C ASP A 125 1.02 0.21 -10.64
N TYR A 126 0.30 0.77 -9.67
CA TYR A 126 0.34 0.32 -8.28
C TYR A 126 0.06 -1.18 -8.17
N ARG A 127 -1.04 -1.66 -8.77
CA ARG A 127 -1.36 -3.09 -8.80
C ARG A 127 -0.24 -3.94 -9.39
N ARG A 128 0.34 -3.50 -10.51
CA ARG A 128 1.47 -4.20 -11.15
C ARG A 128 2.68 -4.29 -10.21
N ARG A 129 3.08 -3.16 -9.59
CA ARG A 129 4.20 -3.11 -8.63
C ARG A 129 3.92 -3.97 -7.40
N LEU A 130 2.73 -3.87 -6.82
CA LEU A 130 2.33 -4.69 -5.67
C LEU A 130 2.37 -6.18 -6.02
N ASN A 131 1.84 -6.58 -7.17
CA ASN A 131 1.89 -7.98 -7.63
C ASN A 131 3.32 -8.44 -7.98
N ALA A 132 4.20 -7.55 -8.45
CA ALA A 132 5.62 -7.85 -8.63
C ALA A 132 6.32 -8.08 -7.29
N ARG A 133 6.14 -7.17 -6.33
CA ARG A 133 6.66 -7.30 -4.96
C ARG A 133 6.16 -8.57 -4.28
N ARG A 134 4.86 -8.91 -4.45
CA ARG A 134 4.28 -10.18 -3.98
C ARG A 134 4.94 -11.37 -4.64
N ARG A 135 5.12 -11.37 -5.97
CA ARG A 135 5.81 -12.46 -6.67
C ARG A 135 7.26 -12.61 -6.19
N GLU A 136 7.97 -11.52 -5.94
CA GLU A 136 9.35 -11.54 -5.43
C GLU A 136 9.42 -12.06 -4.00
N SER A 137 8.54 -11.60 -3.10
CA SER A 137 8.46 -12.12 -1.73
C SER A 137 7.93 -13.55 -1.65
N GLU A 138 7.23 -13.99 -2.68
CA GLU A 138 6.74 -15.35 -2.87
C GLU A 138 7.71 -16.27 -3.65
N ARG A 139 8.96 -15.83 -3.89
CA ARG A 139 10.04 -16.69 -4.37
C ARG A 139 10.68 -17.45 -3.21
N GLY A 140 11.04 -18.71 -3.46
CA GLY A 140 11.76 -19.56 -2.52
C GLY A 140 10.91 -20.71 -1.95
N PHE A 141 11.59 -21.60 -1.22
CA PHE A 141 11.03 -22.86 -0.74
C PHE A 141 9.78 -22.70 0.13
N GLY A 142 9.77 -21.72 1.04
CA GLY A 142 8.66 -21.48 1.96
C GLY A 142 7.33 -21.13 1.27
N PRO A 143 7.29 -20.07 0.44
CA PRO A 143 6.11 -19.73 -0.34
C PRO A 143 5.65 -20.85 -1.29
N ALA A 144 6.59 -21.55 -1.95
CA ALA A 144 6.30 -22.68 -2.82
C ALA A 144 5.62 -23.84 -2.06
N LEU A 145 6.16 -24.18 -0.89
CA LEU A 145 5.56 -25.14 0.04
C LEU A 145 4.15 -24.74 0.46
N ARG A 146 3.92 -23.45 0.79
CA ARG A 146 2.60 -22.93 1.16
C ARG A 146 1.60 -23.08 0.01
N ARG A 147 1.99 -22.77 -1.23
CA ARG A 147 1.15 -22.91 -2.43
C ARG A 147 0.80 -24.38 -2.66
N LEU A 148 1.80 -25.25 -2.71
CA LEU A 148 1.62 -26.68 -2.91
C LEU A 148 0.70 -27.28 -1.84
N ARG A 149 0.90 -26.92 -0.57
CA ARG A 149 0.06 -27.38 0.54
C ARG A 149 -1.41 -26.96 0.33
N LYS A 150 -1.65 -25.68 0.02
CA LYS A 150 -3.01 -25.17 -0.25
C LYS A 150 -3.65 -25.82 -1.49
N GLN A 151 -2.88 -26.01 -2.56
CA GLN A 151 -3.34 -26.68 -3.78
C GLN A 151 -3.78 -28.12 -3.52
N ARG A 152 -3.12 -28.81 -2.60
CA ARG A 152 -3.48 -30.17 -2.17
C ARG A 152 -4.52 -30.21 -1.03
N GLY A 153 -5.08 -29.06 -0.63
CA GLY A 153 -6.06 -28.98 0.44
C GLY A 153 -5.54 -29.39 1.82
N LEU A 154 -4.22 -29.39 2.02
CA LEU A 154 -3.60 -29.84 3.27
C LEU A 154 -3.57 -28.70 4.29
N SER A 155 -3.90 -29.01 5.54
CA SER A 155 -3.70 -28.15 6.69
C SER A 155 -2.26 -28.22 7.20
N ARG A 156 -1.88 -27.34 8.14
CA ARG A 156 -0.53 -27.37 8.73
C ARG A 156 -0.32 -28.54 9.69
N SER A 157 -1.40 -29.06 10.28
CA SER A 157 -1.37 -30.21 11.18
C SER A 157 -1.23 -31.55 10.45
N ASP A 158 -1.42 -31.58 9.12
CA ASP A 158 -1.31 -32.79 8.32
C ASP A 158 0.13 -33.30 8.12
N PHE A 159 1.12 -32.58 8.65
CA PHE A 159 2.55 -32.90 8.55
C PHE A 159 3.06 -33.56 9.84
N PRO A 160 3.04 -34.91 9.93
CA PRO A 160 3.45 -35.62 11.13
C PRO A 160 4.92 -35.32 11.46
N GLY A 161 5.21 -35.09 12.74
CA GLY A 161 6.56 -34.76 13.21
C GLY A 161 6.94 -33.28 13.05
N LEU A 162 6.07 -32.44 12.47
CA LEU A 162 6.27 -30.99 12.39
C LEU A 162 5.24 -30.23 13.21
N ASN A 163 5.72 -29.29 14.02
CA ASN A 163 4.83 -28.34 14.69
C ASN A 163 4.28 -27.35 13.65
N GLU A 164 2.97 -27.07 13.69
CA GLU A 164 2.30 -26.08 12.84
C GLU A 164 3.01 -24.72 12.85
N LYS A 165 3.52 -24.30 14.00
CA LYS A 165 4.27 -23.05 14.15
C LYS A 165 5.58 -23.11 13.37
N THR A 166 6.30 -24.23 13.41
CA THR A 166 7.52 -24.43 12.63
C THR A 166 7.20 -24.40 11.14
N LEU A 167 6.16 -25.11 10.70
CA LEU A 167 5.74 -25.09 9.31
C LEU A 167 5.33 -23.67 8.86
N ALA A 168 4.61 -22.92 9.69
CA ALA A 168 4.27 -21.53 9.41
C ALA A 168 5.49 -20.60 9.30
N ARG A 169 6.55 -20.84 10.09
CA ARG A 169 7.82 -20.09 9.98
C ARG A 169 8.55 -20.42 8.68
N ILE A 170 8.59 -21.69 8.28
CA ILE A 170 9.16 -22.14 7.00
C ILE A 170 8.39 -21.52 5.83
N GLU A 171 7.06 -21.59 5.85
CA GLU A 171 6.19 -21.01 4.81
C GLU A 171 6.37 -19.50 4.65
N ARG A 172 6.75 -18.80 5.73
CA ARG A 172 7.03 -17.36 5.74
C ARG A 172 8.46 -17.01 5.33
N GLY A 173 9.32 -18.00 5.08
CA GLY A 173 10.73 -17.77 4.77
C GLY A 173 11.56 -17.29 5.97
N GLU A 174 11.05 -17.41 7.20
CA GLU A 174 11.76 -17.00 8.42
C GLU A 174 12.88 -17.99 8.83
N ILE A 175 13.05 -19.07 8.07
CA ILE A 175 14.05 -20.12 8.27
C ILE A 175 14.74 -20.33 6.92
N GLU A 176 15.99 -19.87 6.80
CA GLU A 176 16.78 -19.98 5.56
C GLU A 176 17.11 -21.43 5.18
N GLY A 177 17.20 -22.33 6.17
CA GLY A 177 17.47 -23.74 5.96
C GLY A 177 16.81 -24.61 7.02
N PRO A 178 15.65 -25.23 6.73
CA PRO A 178 15.06 -26.23 7.63
C PRO A 178 16.05 -27.37 7.86
N HIS A 179 16.05 -27.95 9.05
CA HIS A 179 16.88 -29.12 9.35
C HIS A 179 16.55 -30.29 8.39
N ALA A 180 17.52 -31.14 8.08
CA ALA A 180 17.36 -32.28 7.16
C ALA A 180 16.11 -33.14 7.49
N ARG A 181 15.91 -33.47 8.77
CA ARG A 181 14.71 -34.20 9.24
C ARG A 181 13.39 -33.50 8.93
N THR A 182 13.38 -32.17 8.93
CA THR A 182 12.19 -31.39 8.57
C THR A 182 11.93 -31.46 7.07
N ILE A 183 12.98 -31.42 6.25
CA ILE A 183 12.86 -31.58 4.80
C ILE A 183 12.35 -32.99 4.47
N GLU A 184 12.93 -34.03 5.07
CA GLU A 184 12.48 -35.41 4.88
C GLU A 184 10.98 -35.60 5.21
N ALA A 185 10.50 -35.02 6.31
CA ALA A 185 9.08 -35.09 6.68
C ALA A 185 8.17 -34.37 5.66
N LEU A 186 8.62 -33.25 5.10
CA LEU A 186 7.91 -32.52 4.05
C LEU A 186 7.88 -33.33 2.75
N GLU A 187 9.02 -33.85 2.33
CA GLU A 187 9.17 -34.65 1.11
C GLU A 187 8.36 -35.94 1.19
N GLN A 188 8.37 -36.63 2.33
CA GLN A 188 7.59 -37.84 2.55
C GLN A 188 6.08 -37.58 2.47
N LYS A 189 5.60 -36.48 3.06
CA LYS A 189 4.16 -36.15 3.05
C LYS A 189 3.69 -35.67 1.68
N LEU A 190 4.55 -34.93 0.96
CA LEU A 190 4.24 -34.35 -0.34
C LEU A 190 4.58 -35.30 -1.50
N GLY A 191 5.37 -36.34 -1.26
CA GLY A 191 5.83 -37.27 -2.30
C GLY A 191 6.67 -36.59 -3.38
N MET A 192 7.40 -35.53 -3.01
CA MET A 192 8.20 -34.70 -3.92
C MET A 192 9.46 -34.25 -3.20
N THR A 193 10.57 -34.11 -3.92
CA THR A 193 11.83 -33.60 -3.40
C THR A 193 11.76 -32.10 -3.09
N ARG A 194 12.70 -31.60 -2.29
CA ARG A 194 12.83 -30.18 -1.96
C ARG A 194 12.86 -29.29 -3.21
N ASP A 195 13.61 -29.70 -4.23
CA ASP A 195 13.80 -28.93 -5.45
C ASP A 195 12.52 -28.91 -6.29
N GLU A 196 11.80 -30.04 -6.34
CA GLU A 196 10.49 -30.10 -6.97
C GLU A 196 9.47 -29.23 -6.23
N ILE A 197 9.46 -29.25 -4.89
CA ILE A 197 8.60 -28.37 -4.08
C ILE A 197 8.93 -26.90 -4.34
N ALA A 198 10.20 -26.54 -4.44
CA ALA A 198 10.65 -25.16 -4.70
C ALA A 198 10.28 -24.64 -6.10
N SER A 199 9.82 -25.51 -7.00
CA SER A 199 9.41 -25.14 -8.38
C SER A 199 7.94 -24.73 -8.50
N PHE A 200 7.12 -24.92 -7.46
CA PHE A 200 5.71 -24.47 -7.38
C PHE A 200 5.61 -23.01 -6.94
#